data_AF-A0A4S3JV86-F1
#
_entry.id   AF-A0A4S3JV86-F1
#
_cell.length_a   1.000
_cell.length_b   1.000
_cell.length_c   1.000
_cell.angle_alpha   90.00
_cell.angle_beta   90.00
_cell.angle_gamma   90.00
#
_symmetry.space_group_name_H-M   'P 1'
#
loop_
_entity.id
_entity.type
_entity.pdbx_description
1 polymer ?
#
loop_
_entity_poly.entity_id
_entity_poly.type
_entity_poly.pdbx_seq_one_letter_code
_entity_poly.pdbx_strand_id
1 'polypeptide(L)'
;MPSANTTIPPYINRYFCKRCGAHVFACQKHSEQYFVAAGLWEENAPLIKTIQHSQPLQTQDGLAPLLPAESGKASSLCYLHAGLSDEPPSPGEETREEGVMNGRELPARCHSEWIEFYVTLPNPSSTEPSSPWPGLLVPYHSSPSENTADVKWWLQDQNTKYLAGACVCQSCRLGSGFPIQSWAFIPKSNLLNADPSPLAFGAGTIQQYENPPGVYRGFCNCVVQRLSGIVKQGPS
;
A
#
# COMPACT_ATOMS: atom_id res chain seq x y z
N MET A 1 -40.46 -16.46 -11.76
CA MET A 1 -39.85 -15.14 -11.94
C MET A 1 -38.49 -15.15 -11.25
N PRO A 2 -37.37 -15.20 -11.98
CA PRO A 2 -36.06 -15.20 -11.34
C PRO A 2 -35.65 -13.76 -10.99
N SER A 3 -35.26 -13.58 -9.72
CA SER A 3 -34.65 -12.38 -9.16
C SER A 3 -33.32 -12.09 -9.86
N ALA A 4 -33.14 -10.85 -10.32
CA ALA A 4 -31.91 -10.39 -10.96
C ALA A 4 -30.83 -10.16 -9.89
N ASN A 5 -29.89 -11.10 -9.78
CA ASN A 5 -28.59 -10.85 -9.15
C ASN A 5 -27.84 -9.83 -10.01
N THR A 6 -27.77 -8.58 -9.56
CA THR A 6 -26.93 -7.55 -10.18
C THR A 6 -25.48 -7.79 -9.80
N THR A 7 -24.84 -8.76 -10.43
CA THR A 7 -23.40 -8.97 -10.34
C THR A 7 -22.72 -7.89 -11.19
N ILE A 8 -22.29 -6.78 -10.56
CA ILE A 8 -21.54 -5.71 -11.22
C ILE A 8 -20.15 -6.27 -11.57
N PRO A 9 -19.78 -6.43 -12.85
CA PRO A 9 -18.45 -6.92 -13.21
C PRO A 9 -17.39 -5.86 -12.91
N PRO A 10 -16.14 -6.25 -12.56
CA PRO A 10 -15.07 -5.31 -12.31
C PRO A 10 -14.77 -4.52 -13.58
N TYR A 11 -15.08 -3.21 -13.55
CA TYR A 11 -15.03 -2.30 -14.71
C TYR A 11 -13.61 -1.94 -15.18
N ILE A 12 -12.57 -2.43 -14.49
CA ILE A 12 -11.18 -1.98 -14.69
C ILE A 12 -10.19 -3.12 -14.67
N ASN A 13 -9.33 -3.15 -15.68
CA ASN A 13 -8.13 -3.96 -15.71
C ASN A 13 -6.94 -3.13 -15.22
N ARG A 14 -6.13 -3.68 -14.32
CA ARG A 14 -4.88 -3.05 -13.85
C ARG A 14 -3.69 -3.86 -14.35
N TYR A 15 -2.68 -3.17 -14.86
CA TYR A 15 -1.50 -3.75 -15.47
C TYR A 15 -0.27 -3.31 -14.69
N PHE A 16 0.60 -4.27 -14.41
CA PHE A 16 1.75 -4.04 -13.56
C PHE A 16 2.98 -4.75 -14.12
N CYS A 17 4.15 -4.24 -13.78
CA CYS A 17 5.43 -4.77 -14.25
C CYS A 17 5.72 -6.13 -13.63
N LYS A 18 5.87 -7.17 -14.47
CA LYS A 18 6.19 -8.54 -14.01
C LYS A 18 7.52 -8.66 -13.24
N ARG A 19 8.45 -7.71 -13.43
CA ARG A 19 9.77 -7.75 -12.80
C ARG A 19 9.79 -7.13 -11.41
N CYS A 20 9.12 -5.98 -11.22
CA CYS A 20 9.20 -5.20 -9.99
C CYS A 20 7.86 -4.96 -9.28
N GLY A 21 6.74 -5.42 -9.88
CA GLY A 21 5.40 -5.27 -9.31
C GLY A 21 4.79 -3.86 -9.40
N ALA A 22 5.48 -2.89 -10.03
CA ALA A 22 4.99 -1.52 -10.15
C ALA A 22 3.69 -1.46 -10.97
N HIS A 23 2.72 -0.65 -10.52
CA HIS A 23 1.50 -0.37 -11.30
C HIS A 23 1.87 0.52 -12.49
N VAL A 24 1.51 0.11 -13.71
CA VAL A 24 1.90 0.79 -14.94
C VAL A 24 0.70 1.42 -15.63
N PHE A 25 -0.36 0.63 -15.84
CA PHE A 25 -1.56 1.08 -16.53
C PHE A 25 -2.82 0.63 -15.81
N ALA A 26 -3.91 1.36 -16.03
CA ALA A 26 -5.26 0.85 -15.81
C ALA A 26 -6.09 1.06 -17.09
N CYS A 27 -7.02 0.17 -17.39
CA CYS A 27 -7.95 0.30 -18.51
C CYS A 27 -9.38 0.17 -18.00
N GLN A 28 -10.21 1.17 -18.27
CA GLN A 28 -11.65 1.10 -18.03
C GLN A 28 -12.32 0.42 -19.21
N LYS A 29 -12.92 -0.76 -18.98
CA LYS A 29 -13.41 -1.63 -20.06
C LYS A 29 -14.49 -1.00 -20.94
N HIS A 30 -15.36 -0.18 -20.36
CA HIS A 30 -16.51 0.38 -21.09
C HIS A 30 -16.14 1.54 -22.02
N SER A 31 -15.19 2.37 -21.61
CA SER A 31 -14.71 3.53 -22.39
C SER A 31 -13.46 3.22 -23.20
N GLU A 32 -12.87 2.02 -23.00
CA GLU A 32 -11.52 1.65 -23.46
C GLU A 32 -10.46 2.70 -23.10
N GLN A 33 -10.70 3.45 -22.03
CA GLN A 33 -9.82 4.52 -21.60
C GLN A 33 -8.65 3.95 -20.82
N TYR A 34 -7.44 4.28 -21.26
CA TYR A 34 -6.20 3.92 -20.58
C TYR A 34 -5.73 5.05 -19.67
N PHE A 35 -5.28 4.65 -18.48
CA PHE A 35 -4.63 5.50 -17.49
C PHE A 35 -3.19 5.03 -17.34
N VAL A 36 -2.26 5.99 -17.23
CA VAL A 36 -0.84 5.73 -17.01
C VAL A 36 -0.49 6.15 -15.57
N ALA A 37 0.24 5.29 -14.87
CA ALA A 37 0.61 5.52 -13.48
C ALA A 37 1.64 6.66 -13.38
N ALA A 38 1.24 7.78 -12.77
CA ALA A 38 2.01 9.03 -12.85
C ALA A 38 3.38 8.99 -12.15
N GLY A 39 3.56 8.08 -11.20
CA GLY A 39 4.84 7.90 -10.52
C GLY A 39 5.94 7.33 -11.42
N LEU A 40 5.58 6.76 -12.58
CA LEU A 40 6.55 6.21 -13.53
C LEU A 40 7.21 7.25 -14.44
N TRP A 41 6.70 8.48 -14.48
CA TRP A 41 7.34 9.52 -15.29
C TRP A 41 8.70 9.92 -14.70
N GLU A 42 9.69 9.96 -15.58
CA GLU A 42 10.99 10.59 -15.36
C GLU A 42 11.05 11.93 -16.13
N GLU A 43 12.24 12.51 -16.27
CA GLU A 43 12.45 13.78 -16.97
C GLU A 43 11.81 13.73 -18.37
N ASN A 44 11.06 14.79 -18.74
CA ASN A 44 10.14 14.89 -19.89
C ASN A 44 8.71 14.36 -19.68
N ALA A 45 8.13 14.60 -18.50
CA ALA A 45 6.69 14.43 -18.33
C ALA A 45 5.92 15.29 -19.35
N PRO A 46 4.85 14.77 -19.98
CA PRO A 46 4.00 15.57 -20.86
C PRO A 46 3.44 16.76 -20.09
N LEU A 47 3.17 17.87 -20.79
CA LEU A 47 2.56 19.05 -20.18
C LEU A 47 1.29 18.64 -19.42
N ILE A 48 1.34 18.74 -18.09
CA ILE A 48 0.22 18.40 -17.23
C ILE A 48 -0.82 19.49 -17.38
N LYS A 49 -1.95 19.16 -18.03
CA LYS A 49 -3.06 20.10 -18.25
C LYS A 49 -3.92 20.30 -16.99
N THR A 50 -4.09 19.25 -16.19
CA THR A 50 -4.97 19.25 -15.02
C THR A 50 -4.51 18.18 -14.03
N ILE A 51 -4.63 18.45 -12.73
CA ILE A 51 -4.45 17.48 -11.65
C ILE A 51 -5.81 17.33 -10.96
N GLN A 52 -6.24 16.10 -10.73
CA GLN A 52 -7.48 15.80 -10.02
C GLN A 52 -7.22 14.78 -8.93
N HIS A 53 -7.78 15.04 -7.74
CA HIS A 53 -7.77 14.11 -6.62
C HIS A 53 -9.12 13.41 -6.55
N SER A 54 -9.11 12.08 -6.70
CA SER A 54 -10.30 11.25 -6.53
C SER A 54 -10.45 10.86 -5.06
N GLN A 55 -11.66 10.96 -4.52
CA GLN A 55 -12.02 10.47 -3.19
C GLN A 55 -11.12 11.01 -2.03
N PRO A 56 -10.77 12.32 -1.97
CA PRO A 56 -9.96 12.83 -0.87
C PRO A 56 -10.62 12.57 0.49
N LEU A 57 -11.95 12.68 0.59
CA LEU A 57 -12.73 12.49 1.82
C LEU A 57 -12.72 11.06 2.37
N GLN A 58 -12.43 10.03 1.55
CA GLN A 58 -12.28 8.66 2.07
C GLN A 58 -11.02 8.47 2.90
N THR A 59 -10.06 9.40 2.81
CA THR A 59 -8.82 9.30 3.59
C THR A 59 -8.97 9.77 5.04
N GLN A 60 -10.17 10.18 5.49
CA GLN A 60 -10.58 10.66 6.82
C GLN A 60 -9.61 11.63 7.54
N ASP A 61 -8.39 11.18 7.87
CA ASP A 61 -7.33 11.87 8.61
C ASP A 61 -5.94 11.82 7.93
N GLY A 62 -5.86 11.24 6.72
CA GLY A 62 -4.63 11.02 5.96
C GLY A 62 -4.19 12.21 5.09
N LEU A 63 -3.99 11.99 3.78
CA LEU A 63 -3.52 13.03 2.87
C LEU A 63 -4.59 14.07 2.52
N ALA A 64 -5.87 13.83 2.84
CA ALA A 64 -6.99 14.74 2.58
C ALA A 64 -6.71 16.22 2.86
N PRO A 65 -6.15 16.60 4.04
CA PRO A 65 -5.91 18.00 4.38
C PRO A 65 -4.86 18.68 3.49
N LEU A 66 -3.98 17.90 2.85
CA LEU A 66 -2.92 18.39 1.96
C LEU A 66 -3.35 18.44 0.48
N LEU A 67 -4.54 17.93 0.16
CA LEU A 67 -5.07 17.85 -1.20
C LEU A 67 -6.25 18.82 -1.31
N PRO A 68 -6.03 20.10 -1.67
CA PRO A 68 -7.12 21.05 -1.83
C PRO A 68 -8.07 20.54 -2.91
N ALA A 69 -9.33 20.30 -2.54
CA ALA A 69 -10.38 20.07 -3.52
C ALA A 69 -10.54 21.36 -4.33
N GLU A 70 -10.42 21.30 -5.66
CA GLU A 70 -10.76 22.46 -6.49
C GLU A 70 -12.22 22.85 -6.22
N SER A 71 -12.42 24.07 -5.73
CA SER A 71 -13.73 24.65 -5.46
C SER A 71 -14.53 24.76 -6.75
N GLY A 72 -15.36 23.76 -7.03
CA GLY A 72 -16.31 23.81 -8.15
C GLY A 72 -16.86 22.46 -8.61
N LYS A 73 -16.10 21.37 -8.48
CA LYS A 73 -16.59 20.01 -8.77
C LYS A 73 -15.82 19.00 -7.92
N ALA A 74 -16.22 18.84 -6.66
CA ALA A 74 -15.88 17.65 -5.90
C ALA A 74 -16.60 16.46 -6.54
N SER A 75 -16.01 15.92 -7.60
CA SER A 75 -16.48 14.70 -8.22
C SER A 75 -16.27 13.56 -7.22
N SER A 76 -17.38 13.08 -6.64
CA SER A 76 -17.44 11.81 -5.90
C SER A 76 -17.02 10.61 -6.78
N LEU A 77 -16.80 10.81 -8.08
CA LEU A 77 -16.36 9.75 -8.95
C LEU A 77 -14.85 9.58 -8.80
N CYS A 78 -14.43 8.50 -8.16
CA CYS A 78 -13.17 7.89 -8.50
C CYS A 78 -13.25 7.51 -9.98
N TYR A 79 -12.38 8.04 -10.83
CA TYR A 79 -12.37 7.67 -12.26
C TYR A 79 -12.16 6.17 -12.46
N LEU A 80 -11.57 5.50 -11.45
CA LEU A 80 -11.44 4.06 -11.40
C LEU A 80 -12.70 3.33 -10.84
N HIS A 81 -13.80 4.05 -10.65
CA HIS A 81 -15.09 3.56 -10.12
C HIS A 81 -16.27 4.33 -10.73
N ALA A 82 -16.06 5.03 -11.84
CA ALA A 82 -17.10 5.82 -12.51
C ALA A 82 -18.23 4.88 -12.97
N GLY A 83 -19.29 4.80 -12.16
CA GLY A 83 -20.40 3.89 -12.32
C GLY A 83 -21.31 3.70 -11.11
N LEU A 84 -20.97 4.19 -9.91
CA LEU A 84 -21.88 4.15 -8.76
C LEU A 84 -22.65 5.46 -8.62
N SER A 85 -23.98 5.34 -8.62
CA SER A 85 -24.94 6.38 -8.25
C SER A 85 -24.61 6.99 -6.88
N ASP A 86 -24.99 8.26 -6.68
CA ASP A 86 -24.71 9.12 -5.52
C ASP A 86 -25.33 8.67 -4.17
N GLU A 87 -25.59 7.38 -3.92
CA GLU A 87 -26.03 6.93 -2.60
C GLU A 87 -24.84 6.46 -1.75
N PRO A 88 -24.63 7.03 -0.55
CA PRO A 88 -23.67 6.47 0.40
C PRO A 88 -24.10 5.04 0.73
N PRO A 89 -23.17 4.07 0.79
CA PRO A 89 -23.53 2.73 1.22
C PRO A 89 -24.10 2.82 2.64
N SER A 90 -25.36 2.43 2.80
CA SER A 90 -25.96 2.18 4.11
C SER A 90 -25.04 1.23 4.89
N PRO A 91 -24.88 1.40 6.21
CA PRO A 91 -24.09 0.49 7.03
C PRO A 91 -24.79 -0.87 7.08
N GLY A 92 -24.51 -1.70 6.07
CA GLY A 92 -24.92 -3.10 6.04
C GLY A 92 -24.01 -3.85 7.00
N GLU A 93 -24.61 -4.49 8.00
CA GLU A 93 -23.96 -5.46 8.84
C GLU A 93 -23.52 -6.64 7.96
N GLU A 94 -22.28 -6.60 7.47
CA GLU A 94 -21.62 -7.79 6.95
C GLU A 94 -21.33 -8.70 8.15
N THR A 95 -22.12 -9.76 8.28
CA THR A 95 -21.84 -10.86 9.20
C THR A 95 -20.51 -11.49 8.81
N ARG A 96 -19.43 -11.03 9.46
CA ARG A 96 -18.13 -11.68 9.41
C ARG A 96 -18.25 -13.03 10.09
N GLU A 97 -17.94 -14.10 9.36
CA GLU A 97 -17.64 -15.37 10.00
C GLU A 97 -16.40 -15.16 10.89
N GLU A 98 -16.65 -15.12 12.20
CA GLU A 98 -15.62 -14.94 13.22
C GLU A 98 -14.75 -16.19 13.30
N GLY A 99 -13.67 -16.19 12.51
CA GLY A 99 -12.46 -16.89 12.92
C GLY A 99 -11.96 -16.23 14.21
N VAL A 100 -12.02 -16.97 15.32
CA VAL A 100 -11.58 -16.51 16.65
C VAL A 100 -10.08 -16.23 16.61
N MET A 101 -9.71 -15.01 16.27
CA MET A 101 -8.40 -14.41 16.52
C MET A 101 -8.64 -13.11 17.26
N ASN A 102 -7.99 -12.94 18.42
CA ASN A 102 -8.16 -11.79 19.31
C ASN A 102 -8.17 -10.49 18.50
N GLY A 103 -9.11 -9.58 18.78
CA GLY A 103 -9.30 -8.29 18.07
C GLY A 103 -8.16 -7.27 18.17
N ARG A 104 -6.90 -7.72 18.25
CA ARG A 104 -5.65 -6.97 18.32
C ARG A 104 -4.79 -7.15 17.06
N GLU A 105 -5.29 -7.85 16.04
CA GLU A 105 -4.58 -8.09 14.79
C GLU A 105 -5.32 -7.44 13.62
N LEU A 106 -4.57 -6.78 12.74
CA LEU A 106 -5.11 -6.12 11.56
C LEU A 106 -4.90 -7.04 10.34
N PRO A 107 -5.98 -7.56 9.72
CA PRO A 107 -5.85 -8.37 8.52
C PRO A 107 -5.42 -7.49 7.34
N ALA A 108 -4.54 -8.04 6.51
CA ALA A 108 -4.07 -7.42 5.28
C ALA A 108 -4.12 -8.44 4.13
N ARG A 109 -4.73 -8.03 3.02
CA ARG A 109 -4.88 -8.86 1.82
C ARG A 109 -4.43 -8.09 0.58
N CYS A 110 -3.81 -8.79 -0.38
CA CYS A 110 -3.67 -8.23 -1.72
C CYS A 110 -5.03 -8.24 -2.44
N HIS A 111 -5.21 -7.43 -3.48
CA HIS A 111 -6.52 -7.33 -4.14
C HIS A 111 -6.94 -8.62 -4.88
N SER A 112 -5.98 -9.48 -5.23
CA SER A 112 -6.27 -10.82 -5.73
C SER A 112 -6.56 -11.86 -4.65
N GLU A 113 -6.45 -11.48 -3.37
CA GLU A 113 -6.70 -12.29 -2.17
C GLU A 113 -5.81 -13.53 -2.00
N TRP A 114 -4.90 -13.81 -2.95
CA TRP A 114 -3.93 -14.91 -2.86
C TRP A 114 -2.85 -14.74 -1.80
N ILE A 115 -2.72 -13.53 -1.25
CA ILE A 115 -1.91 -13.30 -0.07
C ILE A 115 -2.77 -12.65 0.97
N GLU A 116 -2.80 -13.29 2.12
CA GLU A 116 -3.41 -12.85 3.34
C GLU A 116 -2.39 -13.00 4.47
N PHE A 117 -2.26 -11.96 5.28
CA PHE A 117 -1.43 -11.96 6.46
C PHE A 117 -2.02 -11.01 7.51
N TYR A 118 -1.52 -11.12 8.72
CA TYR A 118 -2.00 -10.38 9.88
C TYR A 118 -0.86 -9.53 10.43
N VAL A 119 -1.19 -8.29 10.75
CA VAL A 119 -0.29 -7.36 11.44
C VAL A 119 -0.69 -7.33 12.90
N THR A 120 0.21 -7.76 13.77
CA THR A 120 0.01 -7.64 15.22
C THR A 120 0.34 -6.24 15.70
N LEU A 121 -0.33 -5.78 16.75
CA LEU A 121 0.14 -4.62 17.53
C LEU A 121 1.59 -4.85 18.02
N PRO A 122 2.35 -3.76 18.30
CA PRO A 122 3.66 -3.90 18.90
C PRO A 122 3.61 -4.74 20.18
N ASN A 123 4.62 -5.58 20.33
CA ASN A 123 4.78 -6.50 21.46
C ASN A 123 6.27 -6.66 21.77
N PRO A 124 6.70 -7.46 22.78
CA PRO A 124 8.12 -7.61 23.10
C PRO A 124 8.99 -8.04 21.92
N SER A 125 8.49 -8.88 21.00
CA SER A 125 9.26 -9.26 19.80
C SER A 125 9.50 -8.11 18.81
N SER A 126 8.77 -6.99 18.95
CA SER A 126 8.92 -5.81 18.11
C SER A 126 10.18 -5.00 18.44
N THR A 127 10.80 -5.24 19.60
CA THR A 127 12.04 -4.55 20.02
C THR A 127 13.31 -5.30 19.62
N GLU A 128 13.20 -6.58 19.27
CA GLU A 128 14.35 -7.43 18.94
C GLU A 128 15.14 -6.98 17.70
N PRO A 129 14.51 -6.58 16.58
CA PRO A 129 15.28 -6.21 15.39
C PRO A 129 16.02 -4.90 15.58
N SER A 130 17.07 -4.70 14.79
CA SER A 130 17.79 -3.43 14.64
C SER A 130 17.65 -2.91 13.21
N SER A 131 17.65 -1.59 13.04
CA SER A 131 17.53 -0.99 11.72
C SER A 131 18.19 0.39 11.65
N PRO A 132 18.91 0.72 10.55
CA PRO A 132 19.39 2.07 10.31
C PRO A 132 18.23 3.07 10.22
N TRP A 133 18.52 4.36 10.36
CA TRP A 133 17.52 5.41 10.19
C TRP A 133 16.90 5.36 8.79
N PRO A 134 15.58 5.48 8.67
CA PRO A 134 14.92 5.55 7.39
C PRO A 134 15.09 6.95 6.81
N GLY A 135 15.06 7.04 5.47
CA GLY A 135 15.04 8.33 4.77
C GLY A 135 13.87 9.25 5.16
N LEU A 136 12.84 8.70 5.79
CA LEU A 136 11.71 9.44 6.35
C LEU A 136 12.10 10.30 7.57
N LEU A 137 13.06 9.83 8.39
CA LEU A 137 13.49 10.51 9.61
C LEU A 137 14.83 11.20 9.42
N VAL A 138 15.76 10.57 8.70
CA VAL A 138 17.08 11.13 8.40
C VAL A 138 17.25 11.11 6.89
N PRO A 139 17.19 12.28 6.21
CA PRO A 139 17.37 12.35 4.77
C PRO A 139 18.74 11.80 4.37
N TYR A 140 18.76 10.96 3.32
CA TYR A 140 19.96 10.24 2.90
C TYR A 140 21.15 11.14 2.52
N HIS A 141 20.90 12.41 2.20
CA HIS A 141 21.92 13.38 1.79
C HIS A 141 22.39 14.29 2.94
N SER A 142 21.77 14.20 4.12
CA SER A 142 22.05 15.11 5.24
C SER A 142 22.97 14.51 6.30
N SER A 143 22.95 13.19 6.50
CA SER A 143 23.76 12.48 7.49
C SER A 143 23.86 10.98 7.18
N PRO A 144 24.84 10.26 7.73
CA PRO A 144 24.86 8.80 7.68
C PRO A 144 23.57 8.21 8.27
N SER A 145 23.07 7.14 7.66
CA SER A 145 21.86 6.45 8.13
C SER A 145 22.10 5.54 9.34
N GLU A 146 23.31 5.53 9.89
CA GLU A 146 23.68 4.63 10.99
C GLU A 146 22.89 4.95 12.28
N ASN A 147 22.37 3.90 12.92
CA ASN A 147 21.60 3.99 14.16
C ASN A 147 22.38 3.26 15.27
N THR A 148 23.52 3.84 15.67
CA THR A 148 24.44 3.21 16.64
C THR A 148 23.83 2.99 18.03
N ALA A 149 22.85 3.83 18.41
CA ALA A 149 22.11 3.69 19.66
C ALA A 149 20.96 2.67 19.58
N ASP A 150 20.76 2.02 18.43
CA ASP A 150 19.70 1.02 18.18
C ASP A 150 18.31 1.51 18.61
N VAL A 151 18.02 2.78 18.30
CA VAL A 151 16.71 3.37 18.58
C VAL A 151 15.65 2.62 17.79
N LYS A 152 14.62 2.12 18.48
CA LYS A 152 13.47 1.42 17.88
C LYS A 152 12.48 2.41 17.28
N TRP A 153 12.97 3.21 16.33
CA TRP A 153 12.28 4.36 15.75
C TRP A 153 10.95 4.00 15.06
N TRP A 154 10.73 2.74 14.73
CA TRP A 154 9.45 2.27 14.20
C TRP A 154 8.38 2.13 15.28
N LEU A 155 8.74 2.12 16.56
CA LEU A 155 7.80 2.10 17.68
C LEU A 155 7.47 3.54 18.10
N GLN A 156 6.19 3.85 18.13
CA GLN A 156 5.63 5.16 18.40
C GLN A 156 4.64 5.08 19.56
N ASP A 157 4.35 6.23 20.16
CA ASP A 157 3.32 6.37 21.21
C ASP A 157 3.50 5.35 22.34
N GLN A 158 4.66 5.42 23.03
CA GLN A 158 5.04 4.48 24.10
C GLN A 158 4.98 3.00 23.68
N ASN A 159 5.45 2.70 22.46
CA ASN A 159 5.46 1.37 21.87
C ASN A 159 4.06 0.75 21.66
N THR A 160 3.03 1.57 21.43
CA THR A 160 1.68 1.07 21.14
C THR A 160 1.32 1.12 19.66
N LYS A 161 2.08 1.88 18.85
CA LYS A 161 1.83 2.08 17.41
C LYS A 161 3.12 1.93 16.61
N TYR A 162 2.96 1.65 15.32
CA TYR A 162 4.07 1.70 14.37
C TYR A 162 4.19 3.07 13.71
N LEU A 163 5.41 3.48 13.38
CA LEU A 163 5.66 4.63 12.52
C LEU A 163 5.07 4.36 11.14
N ALA A 164 4.32 5.34 10.64
CA ALA A 164 3.87 5.39 9.27
C ALA A 164 4.18 6.76 8.67
N GLY A 165 4.34 6.81 7.35
CA GLY A 165 4.61 8.07 6.66
C GLY A 165 4.56 7.94 5.15
N ALA A 166 4.53 9.09 4.48
CA ALA A 166 4.56 9.20 3.03
C ALA A 166 6.00 9.28 2.52
N CYS A 167 6.28 8.62 1.41
CA CYS A 167 7.57 8.66 0.73
C CYS A 167 7.40 9.05 -0.73
N VAL A 168 8.23 10.00 -1.17
CA VAL A 168 8.26 10.55 -2.54
C VAL A 168 9.59 10.28 -3.24
N CYS A 169 10.47 9.45 -2.66
CA CYS A 169 11.76 9.16 -3.28
C CYS A 169 11.58 8.43 -4.62
N GLN A 170 12.54 8.60 -5.53
CA GLN A 170 12.48 8.02 -6.88
C GLN A 170 12.24 6.51 -6.84
N SER A 171 12.91 5.77 -5.94
CA SER A 171 12.75 4.32 -5.83
C SER A 171 11.32 3.91 -5.39
N CYS A 172 10.71 4.63 -4.44
CA CYS A 172 9.33 4.34 -4.00
C CYS A 172 8.30 4.74 -5.04
N ARG A 173 8.52 5.88 -5.70
CA ARG A 173 7.68 6.39 -6.77
C ARG A 173 7.64 5.44 -7.97
N LEU A 174 8.81 5.10 -8.50
CA LEU A 174 8.96 4.18 -9.63
C LEU A 174 8.51 2.76 -9.28
N GLY A 175 8.81 2.29 -8.06
CA GLY A 175 8.42 0.95 -7.63
C GLY A 175 6.92 0.79 -7.39
N SER A 176 6.19 1.88 -7.10
CA SER A 176 4.73 1.83 -6.88
C SER A 176 3.94 2.20 -8.14
N GLY A 177 4.48 3.08 -8.98
CA GLY A 177 3.76 3.76 -10.03
C GLY A 177 3.01 5.01 -9.54
N PHE A 178 3.14 5.38 -8.27
CA PHE A 178 2.44 6.52 -7.69
C PHE A 178 3.41 7.60 -7.19
N PRO A 179 3.11 8.90 -7.39
CA PRO A 179 3.94 10.02 -6.95
C PRO A 179 4.27 10.00 -5.45
N ILE A 180 3.31 9.59 -4.64
CA ILE A 180 3.39 9.54 -3.17
C ILE A 180 2.99 8.12 -2.75
N GLN A 181 3.81 7.49 -1.92
CA GLN A 181 3.53 6.15 -1.38
C GLN A 181 3.53 6.17 0.14
N SER A 182 2.44 5.71 0.75
CA SER A 182 2.37 5.51 2.20
C SER A 182 3.08 4.21 2.59
N TRP A 183 3.82 4.28 3.71
CA TRP A 183 4.54 3.17 4.31
C TRP A 183 4.22 3.07 5.79
N ALA A 184 4.15 1.85 6.30
CA ALA A 184 4.27 1.56 7.72
C ALA A 184 5.54 0.74 7.95
N PHE A 185 6.22 0.97 9.07
CA PHE A 185 7.46 0.29 9.42
C PHE A 185 7.18 -0.75 10.51
N ILE A 186 7.10 -2.01 10.10
CA ILE A 186 6.63 -3.12 10.94
C ILE A 186 7.68 -4.23 10.94
N PRO A 187 8.13 -4.70 12.12
CA PRO A 187 9.01 -5.87 12.22
C PRO A 187 8.43 -7.12 11.57
N LYS A 188 9.28 -7.97 10.99
CA LYS A 188 8.83 -9.26 10.43
C LYS A 188 8.20 -10.18 11.47
N SER A 189 8.66 -10.13 12.71
CA SER A 189 8.09 -10.89 13.84
C SER A 189 6.62 -10.53 14.11
N ASN A 190 6.17 -9.38 13.62
CA ASN A 190 4.80 -8.90 13.75
C ASN A 190 3.94 -9.15 12.51
N LEU A 191 4.47 -9.84 11.50
CA LEU A 191 3.76 -10.20 10.26
C LEU A 191 3.53 -11.71 10.25
N LEU A 192 2.28 -12.13 10.40
CA LEU A 192 1.90 -13.53 10.56
C LEU A 192 1.03 -14.01 9.40
N ASN A 193 1.15 -15.28 9.05
CA ASN A 193 0.17 -15.97 8.20
C ASN A 193 -1.13 -16.22 9.00
N ALA A 194 -2.15 -16.76 8.32
CA ALA A 194 -3.41 -17.14 8.95
C ALA A 194 -3.29 -18.27 10.00
N ASP A 195 -2.21 -19.06 9.96
CA ASP A 195 -1.90 -20.16 10.89
C ASP A 195 -0.91 -19.74 11.99
N PRO A 196 -1.02 -18.48 12.47
CA PRO A 196 -0.02 -17.73 13.26
C PRO A 196 1.48 -17.94 12.99
N SER A 197 1.88 -18.55 11.88
CA SER A 197 3.28 -18.75 11.55
C SER A 197 3.92 -17.48 10.97
N PRO A 198 5.25 -17.28 11.08
CA PRO A 198 5.90 -16.10 10.50
C PRO A 198 5.70 -16.01 8.99
N LEU A 199 5.38 -14.81 8.49
CA LEU A 199 5.22 -14.55 7.06
C LEU A 199 6.56 -14.72 6.32
N ALA A 200 6.60 -15.66 5.38
CA ALA A 200 7.77 -15.89 4.53
C ALA A 200 7.77 -14.95 3.32
N PHE A 201 8.90 -14.29 3.07
CA PHE A 201 9.09 -13.44 1.89
C PHE A 201 9.94 -14.14 0.84
N GLY A 202 9.63 -13.93 -0.45
CA GLY A 202 10.39 -14.50 -1.55
C GLY A 202 10.06 -15.96 -1.89
N ALA A 203 8.98 -16.49 -1.30
CA ALA A 203 8.48 -17.84 -1.53
C ALA A 203 6.98 -17.82 -1.83
N GLY A 204 6.48 -18.87 -2.47
CA GLY A 204 5.06 -19.02 -2.79
C GLY A 204 4.53 -17.92 -3.70
N THR A 205 3.48 -17.22 -3.24
CA THR A 205 2.80 -16.15 -3.98
C THR A 205 3.46 -14.77 -3.82
N ILE A 206 4.38 -14.61 -2.85
CA ILE A 206 5.13 -13.36 -2.60
C ILE A 206 6.48 -13.40 -3.32
N GLN A 207 6.57 -12.74 -4.47
CA GLN A 207 7.82 -12.53 -5.18
C GLN A 207 8.58 -11.34 -4.58
N GLN A 208 9.91 -11.41 -4.59
CA GLN A 208 10.78 -10.30 -4.19
C GLN A 208 11.57 -9.73 -5.35
N TYR A 209 11.72 -8.41 -5.34
CA TYR A 209 12.61 -7.68 -6.22
C TYR A 209 13.50 -6.75 -5.39
N GLU A 210 14.81 -6.83 -5.62
CA GLU A 210 15.81 -6.03 -4.92
C GLU A 210 16.14 -4.77 -5.72
N ASN A 211 15.87 -3.60 -5.16
CA ASN A 211 16.29 -2.31 -5.72
C ASN A 211 16.07 -1.15 -4.72
N PRO A 212 17.14 -0.44 -4.30
CA PRO A 212 18.57 -0.69 -4.58
C PRO A 212 19.11 -1.93 -3.82
N PRO A 213 20.40 -2.31 -3.96
CA PRO A 213 20.98 -3.42 -3.20
C PRO A 213 20.71 -3.32 -1.68
N GLY A 214 20.38 -4.45 -1.05
CA GLY A 214 19.96 -4.56 0.35
C GLY A 214 18.52 -4.14 0.63
N VAL A 215 17.76 -3.71 -0.38
CA VAL A 215 16.37 -3.26 -0.26
C VAL A 215 15.45 -4.17 -1.08
N TYR A 216 14.74 -5.07 -0.41
CA TYR A 216 13.81 -6.00 -1.05
C TYR A 216 12.37 -5.48 -1.02
N ARG A 217 11.66 -5.66 -2.13
CA ARG A 217 10.25 -5.29 -2.30
C ARG A 217 9.45 -6.54 -2.62
N GLY A 218 8.47 -6.86 -1.77
CA GLY A 218 7.52 -7.95 -2.01
C GLY A 218 6.41 -7.54 -2.98
N PHE A 219 5.88 -8.47 -3.76
CA PHE A 219 4.62 -8.32 -4.51
C PHE A 219 3.98 -9.68 -4.84
N CYS A 220 2.67 -9.68 -5.06
CA CYS A 220 1.91 -10.85 -5.50
C CYS A 220 2.25 -11.21 -6.94
N ASN A 221 2.55 -12.49 -7.20
CA ASN A 221 2.83 -13.00 -8.55
C ASN A 221 1.56 -13.46 -9.32
N CYS A 222 0.45 -13.76 -8.63
CA CYS A 222 -0.77 -14.31 -9.25
C CYS A 222 -1.51 -13.30 -10.13
N VAL A 223 -1.55 -12.06 -9.67
CA VAL A 223 -2.08 -10.91 -10.37
C VAL A 223 -1.11 -9.86 -9.93
N VAL A 224 -0.24 -9.38 -10.82
CA VAL A 224 0.91 -8.56 -10.44
C VAL A 224 0.41 -7.38 -9.58
N GLN A 225 0.42 -7.49 -8.25
CA GLN A 225 -0.24 -6.56 -7.34
C GLN A 225 0.60 -6.48 -6.10
N ARG A 226 0.89 -5.26 -5.68
CA ARG A 226 1.91 -5.03 -4.66
C ARG A 226 1.36 -5.31 -3.26
N LEU A 227 2.00 -6.24 -2.56
CA LEU A 227 2.10 -6.14 -1.11
C LEU A 227 3.23 -5.18 -0.82
N SER A 228 2.91 -3.96 -0.44
CA SER A 228 3.95 -2.99 -0.14
C SER A 228 4.61 -3.33 1.18
N GLY A 229 5.59 -4.23 1.14
CA GLY A 229 6.57 -4.48 2.19
C GLY A 229 7.97 -4.19 1.66
N ILE A 230 8.67 -3.23 2.26
CA ILE A 230 10.12 -3.14 2.12
C ILE A 230 10.72 -3.97 3.24
N VAL A 231 11.33 -5.09 2.88
CA VAL A 231 12.14 -5.86 3.80
C VAL A 231 13.58 -5.37 3.62
N LYS A 232 14.08 -4.58 4.58
CA LYS A 232 15.52 -4.44 4.76
C LYS A 232 15.99 -5.63 5.59
N GLN A 233 16.78 -6.52 5.01
CA GLN A 233 17.46 -7.55 5.79
C GLN A 233 18.69 -6.90 6.42
N GLY A 234 18.80 -6.93 7.75
CA GLY A 234 20.06 -6.66 8.41
C GLY A 234 21.07 -7.76 8.06
N PRO A 235 22.39 -7.49 8.12
CA PRO A 235 23.38 -8.54 7.97
C PRO A 235 23.16 -9.60 9.06
N SER A 236 23.25 -10.87 8.65
CA SER A 236 23.30 -12.05 9.53
C SER A 236 24.53 -12.06 10.42
#